data_AF-A0A0B1TCM2-F1
#
_entry.id   AF-A0A0B1TCM2-F1
#
_cell.length_a   1.000
_cell.length_b   1.000
_cell.length_c   1.000
_cell.angle_alpha   90.00
_cell.angle_beta   90.00
_cell.angle_gamma   90.00
#
_symmetry.space_group_name_H-M   'P 1'
#
loop_
_entity.id
_entity.type
_entity.pdbx_description
1 polymer ?
#
loop_
_entity_poly.entity_id
_entity_poly.type
_entity_poly.pdbx_seq_one_letter_code
_entity_poly.pdbx_strand_id
1 'polypeptide(L)'
;MQYTVVSFHQSRNTVVIPRSDVEGDVHVNSMVRAQWHGRWCPAQIRAVGTKRYCESKARGFNKGNDAVDVKPGVGVRQPLVSSFNENRPTSSGDNRNGDMARFCKEIVLWLESLEDRMPSPSLQRQILSEMQTIREKVEELHDMLVEVLRRLPPVP
;
A
#
# COMPACT_ATOMS: atom_id res chain seq x y z
N MET A 1 -4.75 -6.28 27.21
CA MET A 1 -4.23 -5.43 26.12
C MET A 1 -4.60 -6.04 24.77
N GLN A 2 -5.13 -5.24 23.86
CA GLN A 2 -5.53 -5.64 22.51
C GLN A 2 -4.39 -5.35 21.52
N TYR A 3 -4.20 -6.22 20.54
CA TYR A 3 -3.18 -6.12 19.51
C TYR A 3 -3.83 -6.12 18.13
N THR A 4 -3.13 -5.53 17.16
CA THR A 4 -3.54 -5.52 15.76
C THR A 4 -2.40 -6.01 14.89
N VAL A 5 -2.76 -6.66 13.80
CA VAL A 5 -1.86 -6.95 12.69
C VAL A 5 -2.06 -5.84 11.68
N VAL A 6 -1.01 -5.09 11.38
CA VAL A 6 -1.05 -4.01 10.39
C VAL A 6 -0.11 -4.30 9.24
N SER A 7 -0.54 -3.99 8.02
CA SER A 7 0.29 -4.00 6.82
C SER A 7 0.59 -2.57 6.41
N PHE A 8 1.86 -2.18 6.36
CA PHE A 8 2.27 -0.84 5.95
C PHE A 8 2.32 -0.75 4.41
N HIS A 9 1.66 0.26 3.84
CA HIS A 9 1.59 0.43 2.39
C HIS A 9 2.97 0.58 1.71
N GLN A 10 3.91 1.24 2.39
CA GLN A 10 5.21 1.56 1.81
C GLN A 10 6.22 0.39 1.87
N SER A 11 6.09 -0.51 2.85
CA SER A 11 7.12 -1.52 3.13
C SER A 11 6.68 -2.95 2.88
N ARG A 12 5.40 -3.19 2.52
CA ARG A 12 4.77 -4.54 2.44
C ARG A 12 4.96 -5.38 3.70
N ASN A 13 5.46 -4.79 4.78
CA ASN A 13 5.73 -5.47 6.04
C ASN A 13 4.45 -5.58 6.83
N THR A 14 4.20 -6.78 7.33
CA THR A 14 3.09 -7.06 8.23
C THR A 14 3.61 -7.24 9.65
N VAL A 15 3.09 -6.43 10.57
CA VAL A 15 3.65 -6.25 11.91
C VAL A 15 2.54 -6.36 12.92
N VAL A 16 2.85 -6.96 14.07
CA VAL A 16 1.95 -6.97 15.23
C VAL A 16 2.31 -5.78 16.11
N ILE A 17 1.34 -4.89 16.32
CA ILE A 17 1.50 -3.72 17.18
C ILE A 17 0.39 -3.67 18.23
N PRO A 18 0.64 -3.09 19.41
CA PRO A 18 -0.40 -2.89 20.40
C PRO A 18 -1.39 -1.81 19.94
N ARG A 19 -2.63 -1.89 20.44
CA ARG A 19 -3.70 -0.92 20.14
C ARG A 19 -3.31 0.54 20.45
N SER A 20 -2.43 0.76 21.43
CA SER A 20 -1.91 2.10 21.80
C SER A 20 -1.14 2.76 20.66
N ASP A 21 -0.55 1.97 19.76
CA ASP A 21 0.34 2.44 18.71
C ASP A 21 -0.40 2.54 17.37
N VAL A 22 -1.74 2.58 17.43
CA VAL A 22 -2.66 2.69 16.31
C VAL A 22 -3.62 3.87 16.54
N GLU A 23 -3.67 4.76 15.57
CA GLU A 23 -4.57 5.91 15.52
C GLU A 23 -5.61 5.69 14.43
N GLY A 24 -6.89 5.85 14.78
CA GLY A 24 -8.04 5.61 13.91
C GLY A 24 -8.95 4.49 14.39
N ASP A 25 -9.94 4.17 13.57
CA ASP A 25 -10.94 3.14 13.85
C ASP A 25 -10.36 1.75 13.65
N VAL A 26 -10.37 0.96 14.73
CA VAL A 26 -9.74 -0.37 14.76
C VAL A 26 -10.74 -1.44 14.35
N HIS A 27 -10.98 -1.51 13.05
CA HIS A 27 -11.75 -2.56 12.39
C HIS A 27 -10.89 -3.24 11.32
N VAL A 28 -11.19 -4.52 11.02
CA VAL A 28 -10.47 -5.28 10.00
C VAL A 28 -10.71 -4.62 8.63
N ASN A 29 -9.65 -4.52 7.82
CA ASN A 29 -9.55 -3.82 6.53
C ASN A 29 -9.61 -2.29 6.60
N SER A 30 -9.73 -1.68 7.77
CA SER A 30 -9.68 -0.22 7.93
C SER A 30 -8.29 0.35 7.70
N MET A 31 -8.24 1.53 7.11
CA MET A 31 -7.06 2.36 7.01
C MET A 31 -6.84 3.13 8.31
N VAL A 32 -5.64 3.03 8.86
CA VAL A 32 -5.24 3.64 10.13
C VAL A 32 -3.84 4.24 10.02
N ARG A 33 -3.44 5.02 11.02
CA ARG A 33 -2.03 5.35 11.22
C ARG A 33 -1.45 4.47 12.30
N ALA A 34 -0.29 3.89 12.05
CA ALA A 34 0.38 2.99 12.97
C ALA A 34 1.82 3.44 13.20
N GLN A 35 2.32 3.25 14.42
CA GLN A 35 3.71 3.59 14.73
C GLN A 35 4.66 2.53 14.17
N TRP A 36 5.65 2.97 13.39
CA TRP A 36 6.71 2.15 12.82
C TRP A 36 8.05 2.85 13.01
N HIS A 37 8.97 2.23 13.76
CA HIS A 37 10.29 2.82 14.10
C HIS A 37 10.20 4.29 14.56
N GLY A 38 9.21 4.61 15.41
CA GLY A 38 9.01 5.96 15.94
C GLY A 38 8.32 6.97 15.01
N ARG A 39 7.88 6.55 13.82
CA ARG A 39 7.12 7.41 12.88
C ARG A 39 5.69 6.90 12.68
N TRP A 40 4.75 7.83 12.47
CA TRP A 40 3.35 7.50 12.18
C TRP A 40 3.14 7.27 10.68
N CYS A 41 2.93 6.02 10.30
CA CYS A 41 2.80 5.62 8.89
C CYS A 41 1.38 5.12 8.59
N PRO A 42 0.87 5.34 7.36
CA PRO A 42 -0.40 4.77 6.93
C PRO A 42 -0.30 3.25 6.83
N ALA A 43 -1.27 2.55 7.40
CA ALA A 43 -1.31 1.10 7.46
C ALA A 43 -2.75 0.57 7.37
N GLN A 44 -2.90 -0.65 6.90
CA GLN A 44 -4.18 -1.34 6.85
C GLN A 44 -4.25 -2.42 7.92
N ILE A 45 -5.36 -2.48 8.67
CA ILE A 45 -5.57 -3.52 9.69
C ILE A 45 -5.94 -4.83 8.99
N ARG A 46 -5.19 -5.90 9.28
CA ARG A 46 -5.46 -7.26 8.78
C ARG A 46 -6.14 -8.15 9.82
N ALA A 47 -5.90 -7.90 11.10
CA ALA A 47 -6.53 -8.64 12.19
C ALA A 47 -6.48 -7.84 13.48
N VAL A 48 -7.44 -8.10 14.37
CA VAL A 48 -7.52 -7.52 15.71
C VAL A 48 -7.74 -8.65 16.70
N GLY A 49 -7.05 -8.64 17.85
CA GLY A 49 -7.25 -9.67 18.86
C GLY A 49 -6.20 -9.67 19.96
N THR A 50 -5.96 -10.85 20.53
CA THR A 50 -4.89 -11.07 21.51
C THR A 50 -3.53 -11.14 20.81
N LYS A 51 -2.44 -10.87 21.55
CA LYS A 51 -1.07 -10.93 21.02
C LYS A 51 -0.78 -12.26 20.30
N ARG A 52 -1.09 -13.39 20.94
CA ARG A 52 -0.88 -14.74 20.39
C ARG A 52 -1.66 -14.96 19.09
N TYR A 53 -2.89 -14.48 19.01
CA TYR A 53 -3.71 -14.56 17.79
C TYR A 53 -3.10 -13.73 16.66
N CYS A 54 -2.70 -12.49 16.95
CA CYS A 54 -2.08 -11.60 15.97
C CYS A 54 -0.73 -12.14 15.47
N GLU A 55 0.11 -12.70 16.34
CA GLU A 55 1.39 -13.33 15.96
C GLU A 55 1.20 -14.59 15.11
N SER A 56 0.15 -15.37 15.37
CA SER A 56 -0.22 -16.52 14.53
C SER A 56 -0.64 -16.04 13.14
N LYS A 57 -1.47 -15.00 13.04
CA LYS A 57 -1.94 -14.43 11.76
C LYS A 57 -0.83 -13.71 10.98
N ALA A 58 0.03 -12.93 11.65
CA ALA A 58 1.16 -12.24 11.03
C ALA A 58 2.14 -13.22 10.37
N ARG A 59 2.37 -14.41 10.96
CA ARG A 59 3.16 -15.47 10.33
C ARG A 59 2.53 -16.03 9.06
N GLY A 60 1.21 -16.05 8.96
CA GLY A 60 0.49 -16.39 7.73
C GLY A 60 0.71 -15.36 6.63
N PHE A 61 0.64 -14.07 6.97
CA PHE A 61 0.87 -12.97 6.02
C PHE A 61 2.33 -12.84 5.57
N ASN A 62 3.30 -13.20 6.42
CA ASN A 62 4.73 -13.15 6.06
C ASN A 62 5.20 -14.41 5.29
N LYS A 63 4.47 -15.53 5.34
CA LYS A 63 4.79 -16.76 4.58
C LYS A 63 4.05 -16.83 3.24
N GLY A 64 2.94 -16.13 3.10
CA GLY A 64 2.25 -15.98 1.83
C GLY A 64 2.99 -14.96 0.97
N ASN A 65 3.69 -15.45 -0.04
CA ASN A 65 3.92 -14.73 -1.29
C ASN A 65 2.59 -14.53 -2.08
N ASP A 66 1.47 -14.47 -1.37
CA ASP A 66 0.17 -14.18 -1.95
C ASP A 66 0.11 -12.66 -2.03
N ALA A 67 0.60 -12.17 -3.17
CA ALA A 67 -0.16 -11.17 -3.89
C ALA A 67 -1.64 -11.54 -3.70
N VAL A 68 -2.35 -10.79 -2.85
CA VAL A 68 -3.78 -10.67 -3.02
C VAL A 68 -3.90 -9.91 -4.33
N ASP A 69 -3.87 -10.67 -5.41
CA ASP A 69 -4.51 -10.37 -6.67
C ASP A 69 -5.95 -10.11 -6.28
N VAL A 70 -6.27 -8.85 -5.96
CA VAL A 70 -7.65 -8.39 -5.97
C VAL A 70 -8.01 -8.34 -7.45
N LYS A 71 -8.22 -9.52 -8.05
CA LYS A 71 -8.97 -9.64 -9.28
C LYS A 71 -10.43 -9.40 -8.93
N PRO A 72 -11.07 -8.37 -9.49
CA PRO A 72 -12.49 -8.18 -9.34
C PRO A 72 -13.20 -9.20 -10.23
N GLY A 73 -13.96 -10.13 -9.67
CA GLY A 73 -14.86 -10.93 -10.51
C GLY A 73 -15.47 -12.21 -9.96
N VAL A 74 -16.74 -12.09 -9.54
CA VAL A 74 -17.88 -12.99 -9.84
C VAL A 74 -18.07 -14.32 -9.07
N GLY A 75 -19.07 -14.29 -8.17
CA GLY A 75 -20.16 -15.28 -8.11
C GLY A 75 -20.17 -16.24 -6.91
N VAL A 76 -21.28 -16.59 -6.25
CA VAL A 76 -22.72 -16.30 -6.38
C VAL A 76 -23.38 -16.71 -5.04
N ARG A 77 -24.38 -15.95 -4.57
CA ARG A 77 -25.66 -16.47 -4.05
C ARG A 77 -26.66 -15.32 -3.78
N GLN A 78 -27.46 -15.03 -4.80
CA GLN A 78 -28.86 -14.60 -4.66
C GLN A 78 -29.68 -15.72 -3.96
N PRO A 79 -30.89 -15.50 -3.40
CA PRO A 79 -31.96 -14.66 -3.99
C PRO A 79 -32.84 -13.86 -3.01
N LEU A 80 -33.47 -12.78 -3.50
CA LEU A 80 -34.93 -12.67 -3.62
C LEU A 80 -35.28 -11.27 -4.13
N VAL A 81 -35.81 -11.27 -5.35
CA VAL A 81 -36.61 -10.18 -5.91
C VAL A 81 -37.81 -10.02 -4.98
N SER A 82 -37.98 -8.83 -4.39
CA SER A 82 -39.27 -8.40 -3.86
C SER A 82 -39.57 -7.05 -4.49
N SER A 83 -40.45 -7.07 -5.48
CA SER A 83 -41.15 -5.90 -5.96
C SER A 83 -41.78 -5.17 -4.78
N PHE A 84 -41.44 -3.90 -4.59
CA PHE A 84 -42.33 -2.98 -3.88
C PHE A 84 -42.49 -1.69 -4.67
N ASN A 85 -43.72 -1.55 -5.15
CA ASN A 85 -44.39 -0.43 -5.79
C ASN A 85 -43.92 0.96 -5.34
N GLU A 86 -43.82 1.85 -6.31
CA GLU A 86 -44.03 3.29 -6.13
C GLU A 86 -45.36 3.53 -5.39
N ASN A 87 -45.31 4.18 -4.23
CA ASN A 87 -46.19 5.30 -3.90
C ASN A 87 -45.91 5.92 -2.52
N ARG A 88 -45.64 7.23 -2.59
CA ARG A 88 -45.83 8.32 -1.63
C ARG A 88 -44.67 8.83 -0.75
N PRO A 89 -44.58 10.18 -0.63
CA PRO A 89 -43.43 10.90 -0.12
C PRO A 89 -43.60 11.20 1.37
N THR A 90 -42.48 11.30 2.10
CA THR A 90 -42.40 12.23 3.24
C THR A 90 -40.96 12.47 3.67
N SER A 91 -40.66 13.77 3.78
CA SER A 91 -39.76 14.42 4.73
C SER A 91 -38.25 14.10 4.71
N SER A 92 -37.51 15.07 4.14
CA SER A 92 -36.58 15.90 4.91
C SER A 92 -35.57 15.16 5.80
N GLY A 93 -34.45 14.74 5.21
CA GLY A 93 -33.30 14.27 6.01
C GLY A 93 -32.06 13.77 5.26
N ASP A 94 -32.14 13.50 3.95
CA ASP A 94 -31.22 12.52 3.33
C ASP A 94 -30.11 13.05 2.40
N ASN A 95 -29.79 14.35 2.40
CA ASN A 95 -28.78 14.84 1.45
C ASN A 95 -27.32 14.55 1.86
N ARG A 96 -27.05 14.31 3.16
CA ARG A 96 -25.69 14.04 3.65
C ARG A 96 -25.12 12.71 3.15
N ASN A 97 -25.99 11.72 2.95
CA ASN A 97 -25.58 10.39 2.49
C ASN A 97 -25.20 10.42 1.00
N GLY A 98 -25.90 11.24 0.21
CA GLY A 98 -25.59 11.49 -1.21
C GLY A 98 -24.29 12.26 -1.41
N ASP A 99 -24.02 13.25 -0.55
CA ASP A 99 -22.77 14.03 -0.61
C ASP A 99 -21.54 13.18 -0.23
N MET A 100 -21.66 12.30 0.78
CA MET A 100 -20.59 11.36 1.13
C MET A 100 -20.34 10.33 0.03
N ALA A 101 -21.39 9.83 -0.62
CA ALA A 101 -21.25 8.91 -1.75
C ALA A 101 -20.55 9.57 -2.94
N ARG A 102 -20.82 10.86 -3.21
CA ARG A 102 -20.13 11.64 -4.24
C ARG A 102 -18.65 11.83 -3.91
N PHE A 103 -18.34 12.19 -2.68
CA PHE A 103 -16.96 12.35 -2.21
C PHE A 103 -16.16 11.05 -2.29
N CYS A 104 -16.75 9.93 -1.87
CA CYS A 104 -16.13 8.61 -2.03
C CYS A 104 -15.84 8.28 -3.51
N LYS A 105 -16.76 8.63 -4.41
CA LYS A 105 -16.58 8.43 -5.86
C LYS A 105 -15.45 9.30 -6.42
N GLU A 106 -15.33 10.55 -5.96
CA GLU A 106 -14.23 11.45 -6.36
C GLU A 106 -12.87 10.93 -5.89
N ILE A 107 -12.77 10.40 -4.67
CA ILE A 107 -11.53 9.79 -4.17
C ILE A 107 -11.12 8.58 -5.02
N VAL A 108 -12.08 7.72 -5.36
CA VAL A 108 -11.81 6.53 -6.19
C VAL A 108 -11.28 6.94 -7.56
N LEU A 109 -11.94 7.89 -8.23
CA LEU A 109 -11.48 8.41 -9.53
C LEU A 109 -10.10 9.06 -9.45
N TRP A 110 -9.81 9.75 -8.35
CA TRP A 110 -8.48 10.33 -8.12
C TRP A 110 -7.40 9.27 -7.91
N LEU A 111 -7.72 8.19 -7.20
CA LEU A 111 -6.79 7.06 -7.01
C LEU A 111 -6.51 6.32 -8.31
N GLU A 112 -7.53 6.09 -9.15
CA GLU A 112 -7.38 5.49 -10.48
C GLU A 112 -6.50 6.37 -11.37
N SER A 113 -6.75 7.69 -11.40
CA SER A 113 -5.91 8.64 -12.14
C SER A 113 -4.47 8.70 -11.62
N LEU A 114 -4.26 8.51 -10.32
CA LEU A 114 -2.93 8.45 -9.73
C LEU A 114 -2.20 7.16 -10.13
N GLU A 115 -2.91 6.04 -10.17
CA GLU A 115 -2.39 4.74 -10.61
C GLU A 115 -1.93 4.77 -12.06
N ASP A 116 -2.71 5.37 -12.95
CA ASP A 116 -2.35 5.58 -14.37
C ASP A 116 -1.10 6.46 -14.56
N ARG A 117 -0.81 7.33 -13.58
CA ARG A 117 0.35 8.24 -13.61
C ARG A 117 1.59 7.66 -12.93
N MET A 118 1.47 6.56 -12.19
CA MET A 118 2.63 5.93 -11.57
C MET A 118 3.44 5.17 -12.64
N PRO A 119 4.77 5.34 -12.68
CA PRO A 119 5.59 4.53 -13.58
C PRO A 119 5.42 3.05 -13.23
N SER A 120 5.26 2.23 -14.27
CA SER A 120 5.03 0.80 -14.06
C SER A 120 6.19 0.18 -13.26
N PRO A 121 5.93 -0.82 -12.40
CA PRO A 121 7.00 -1.49 -11.65
C PRO A 121 8.07 -2.14 -12.55
N SER A 122 7.75 -2.42 -13.81
CA SER A 122 8.72 -2.84 -14.82
C SER A 122 9.61 -1.68 -15.27
N LEU A 123 9.04 -0.50 -15.56
CA LEU A 123 9.80 0.70 -15.91
C LEU A 123 10.72 1.13 -14.76
N GLN A 124 10.25 1.08 -13.52
CA GLN A 124 11.09 1.40 -12.36
C GLN A 124 12.29 0.45 -12.22
N ARG A 125 12.08 -0.86 -12.43
CA ARG A 125 13.17 -1.86 -12.42
C ARG A 125 14.13 -1.65 -13.57
N GLN A 126 13.63 -1.33 -14.76
CA GLN A 126 14.44 -1.03 -15.92
C GLN A 126 15.34 0.18 -15.66
N ILE A 127 14.78 1.30 -15.19
CA ILE A 127 15.54 2.51 -14.86
C ILE A 127 16.64 2.20 -13.82
N LEU A 128 16.31 1.46 -12.75
CA LEU A 128 17.30 1.08 -11.75
C LEU A 128 18.42 0.22 -12.33
N SER A 129 18.10 -0.72 -13.23
CA SER A 129 19.11 -1.56 -13.91
C SER A 129 20.01 -0.76 -14.86
N GLU A 130 19.44 0.21 -15.57
CA GLU A 130 20.19 1.10 -16.46
C GLU A 130 21.10 2.03 -15.65
N MET A 131 20.62 2.59 -14.53
CA MET A 131 21.45 3.39 -13.62
C MET A 131 22.60 2.59 -13.02
N GLN A 132 22.38 1.31 -12.71
CA GLN A 132 23.44 0.44 -12.23
C GLN A 132 24.51 0.19 -13.31
N THR A 133 24.08 -0.12 -14.53
CA THR A 133 24.98 -0.26 -15.68
C THR A 133 25.82 1.01 -15.93
N ILE A 134 25.20 2.19 -15.80
CA ILE A 134 25.90 3.46 -15.95
C ILE A 134 26.93 3.65 -14.82
N ARG A 135 26.58 3.31 -13.59
CA ARG A 135 27.49 3.40 -12.44
C ARG A 135 28.74 2.54 -12.65
N GLU A 136 28.56 1.30 -13.08
CA GLU A 136 29.67 0.36 -13.35
C GLU A 136 30.61 0.91 -14.44
N LYS A 137 30.06 1.47 -15.52
CA LYS A 137 30.87 2.10 -16.58
C LYS A 137 31.63 3.34 -16.12
N VAL A 138 31.03 4.14 -15.24
CA VAL A 138 31.69 5.33 -14.68
C VAL A 138 32.84 4.92 -13.76
N GLU A 139 32.67 3.86 -12.97
CA GLU A 139 33.74 3.29 -12.15
C GLU A 139 34.89 2.75 -13.02
N GLU A 140 34.60 2.01 -14.08
CA GLU A 140 35.62 1.52 -15.02
C GLU A 140 36.41 2.67 -15.68
N LEU A 141 35.71 3.72 -16.13
CA LEU A 141 36.33 4.93 -16.67
C LEU A 141 37.22 5.62 -15.63
N HIS A 142 36.76 5.69 -14.38
CA HIS A 142 37.56 6.26 -13.29
C HIS A 142 38.85 5.47 -13.08
N ASP A 143 38.77 4.13 -13.03
CA ASP A 143 39.93 3.27 -12.83
C ASP A 143 40.94 3.41 -13.97
N MET A 144 40.47 3.47 -15.21
CA MET A 144 41.32 3.73 -16.37
C MET A 144 42.00 5.10 -16.28
N LEU A 145 41.27 6.15 -15.88
CA LEU A 145 41.85 7.48 -15.73
C LEU A 145 42.94 7.50 -14.64
N VAL A 146 42.70 6.84 -13.50
CA VAL A 146 43.69 6.72 -12.42
C VAL A 146 44.93 6.00 -12.92
N GLU A 147 44.75 4.93 -13.67
CA GLU A 147 45.87 4.17 -14.22
C GLU A 147 46.67 4.96 -15.26
N VAL A 148 46.01 5.76 -16.11
CA VAL A 148 46.68 6.68 -17.04
C VAL A 148 47.46 7.75 -16.27
N LEU A 149 46.86 8.36 -15.25
CA LEU A 149 47.51 9.36 -14.40
C LEU A 149 48.73 8.80 -13.66
N ARG A 150 48.69 7.53 -13.21
CA ARG A 150 49.85 6.85 -12.61
C ARG A 150 51.00 6.63 -13.57
N ARG A 151 50.71 6.43 -14.86
CA ARG A 151 51.72 6.17 -15.91
C ARG A 151 52.30 7.43 -16.51
N LEU A 152 51.66 8.59 -16.29
CA LEU A 152 52.19 9.86 -16.74
C LEU A 152 53.39 10.27 -15.87
N PRO A 153 54.50 10.72 -16.48
CA PRO A 153 55.59 11.29 -15.72
C PRO A 153 55.11 12.55 -14.98
N PRO A 154 55.67 12.87 -13.81
CA PRO A 154 55.33 14.08 -13.09
C PRO A 154 55.59 15.30 -13.99
N VAL A 155 54.57 16.16 -14.13
CA VAL A 155 54.70 17.41 -14.89
C VAL A 155 55.72 18.30 -14.18
N PRO A 156 56.76 18.79 -14.89
CA PRO A 156 57.81 19.64 -14.30
C PRO A 156 57.30 21.02 -13.86
#